data_AF-A0A962J7D3-F1
#
_entry.id   AF-A0A962J7D3-F1
#
_cell.length_a   1.000
_cell.length_b   1.000
_cell.length_c   1.000
_cell.angle_alpha   90.00
_cell.angle_beta   90.00
_cell.angle_gamma   90.00
#
_symmetry.space_group_name_H-M   'P 1'
#
loop_
_entity.id
_entity.type
_entity.pdbx_description
1 polymer ?
#
loop_
_entity_poly.entity_id
_entity_poly.type
_entity_poly.pdbx_seq_one_letter_code
_entity_poly.pdbx_strand_id
1 'polypeptide(L)'
;KQFDLVSSATNWDSMKNEVIAVYTTTFTEQEIAKLVEFYSSDLGQKMIDKLPELFRQGMEIAQKRLMENQQEIEKTMMEEWVKFEADLTDEERAALESIQPPGNGIQN
;
A
#
# COMPACT_ATOMS: atom_id res chain seq x y z
N LYS A 1 15.00 -0.13 -29.26
CA LYS A 1 15.52 -1.44 -28.77
C LYS A 1 15.05 -1.79 -27.35
N GLN A 2 15.31 -0.98 -26.30
CA GLN A 2 14.81 -1.28 -24.95
C GLN A 2 13.28 -1.06 -24.82
N PHE A 3 12.74 0.00 -25.42
CA PHE A 3 11.30 0.28 -25.45
C PHE A 3 10.53 -0.82 -26.20
N ASP A 4 11.06 -1.29 -27.34
CA ASP A 4 10.47 -2.39 -28.12
C ASP A 4 10.45 -3.71 -27.32
N LEU A 5 11.50 -3.96 -26.53
CA LEU A 5 11.57 -5.13 -25.66
C LEU A 5 10.51 -5.07 -24.56
N VAL A 6 10.38 -3.94 -23.86
CA VAL A 6 9.36 -3.75 -22.82
C VAL A 6 7.96 -3.90 -23.42
N SER A 7 7.69 -3.21 -24.54
CA SER A 7 6.40 -3.32 -25.23
C SER A 7 6.09 -4.75 -25.71
N SER A 8 7.10 -5.51 -26.17
CA SER A 8 6.93 -6.90 -26.58
C SER A 8 6.72 -7.86 -25.40
N ALA A 9 7.23 -7.52 -24.21
CA ALA A 9 7.09 -8.32 -23.02
C ALA A 9 5.76 -8.06 -22.28
N THR A 10 5.25 -6.83 -22.36
CA THR A 10 4.06 -6.38 -21.59
C THR A 10 2.83 -6.13 -22.46
N ASN A 11 2.83 -6.55 -23.73
CA ASN A 11 1.60 -6.44 -24.51
C ASN A 11 0.56 -7.45 -24.01
N TRP A 12 -0.69 -7.20 -24.36
CA TRP A 12 -1.79 -8.06 -23.92
C TRP A 12 -1.61 -9.51 -24.36
N ASP A 13 -1.19 -9.76 -25.60
CA ASP A 13 -1.05 -11.11 -26.12
C ASP A 13 0.02 -11.93 -25.38
N SER A 14 1.10 -11.29 -24.91
CA SER A 14 2.13 -11.95 -24.11
C SER A 14 1.66 -12.25 -22.68
N MET A 15 0.82 -11.40 -22.09
CA MET A 15 0.38 -11.53 -20.69
C MET A 15 -0.95 -12.27 -20.51
N LYS A 16 -1.78 -12.36 -21.56
CA LYS A 16 -3.17 -12.82 -21.49
C LYS A 16 -3.34 -14.14 -20.76
N ASN A 17 -2.51 -15.13 -21.05
CA ASN A 17 -2.62 -16.46 -20.43
C ASN A 17 -2.33 -16.41 -18.92
N GLU A 18 -1.33 -15.63 -18.50
CA GLU A 18 -1.00 -15.44 -17.08
C GLU A 18 -2.12 -14.70 -16.36
N VAL A 19 -2.68 -13.66 -16.98
CA VAL A 19 -3.82 -12.93 -16.43
C VAL A 19 -5.05 -13.84 -16.30
N ILE A 20 -5.39 -14.63 -17.32
CA ILE A 20 -6.47 -15.61 -17.26
C ILE A 20 -6.24 -16.60 -16.11
N ALA A 21 -5.01 -17.11 -15.96
CA ALA A 21 -4.66 -18.04 -14.89
C ALA A 21 -4.89 -17.42 -13.50
N VAL A 22 -4.49 -16.16 -13.27
CA VAL A 22 -4.71 -15.47 -11.99
C VAL A 22 -6.20 -15.43 -11.63
N TYR A 23 -7.07 -15.08 -12.57
CA TYR A 23 -8.50 -15.00 -12.30
C TYR A 23 -9.14 -16.39 -12.13
N THR A 24 -8.81 -17.35 -12.99
CA THR A 24 -9.40 -18.71 -12.96
C THR A 24 -8.87 -19.60 -11.82
N THR A 25 -7.74 -19.25 -11.21
CA THR A 25 -7.24 -19.91 -9.98
C THR A 25 -7.79 -19.29 -8.70
N THR A 26 -8.24 -18.03 -8.77
CA THR A 26 -8.76 -17.28 -7.61
C THR A 26 -10.28 -17.38 -7.50
N PHE A 27 -10.98 -17.36 -8.64
CA PHE A 27 -12.44 -17.34 -8.71
C PHE A 27 -12.97 -18.55 -9.46
N THR A 28 -14.12 -19.05 -9.03
CA THR A 28 -14.88 -20.04 -9.79
C THR A 28 -15.51 -19.41 -11.03
N GLU A 29 -15.90 -20.23 -12.01
CA GLU A 29 -16.60 -19.77 -13.21
C GLU A 29 -17.88 -18.97 -12.87
N GLN A 30 -18.63 -19.43 -11.86
CA GLN A 30 -19.85 -18.74 -11.42
C GLN A 30 -19.56 -17.35 -10.81
N GLU A 31 -18.46 -17.21 -10.07
CA GLU A 31 -18.04 -15.91 -9.52
C GLU A 31 -17.53 -14.99 -10.62
N ILE A 32 -16.77 -15.51 -11.59
CA ILE A 32 -16.34 -14.74 -12.77
C ILE A 32 -17.57 -14.23 -13.54
N ALA A 33 -18.60 -15.06 -13.75
CA ALA A 33 -19.83 -14.62 -14.42
C ALA A 33 -20.53 -13.47 -13.66
N LYS A 34 -20.59 -13.54 -12.33
CA LYS A 34 -21.14 -12.45 -11.49
C LYS A 34 -20.28 -11.19 -11.53
N LEU A 35 -18.96 -11.32 -11.56
CA LEU A 35 -18.05 -10.18 -11.72
C LEU A 35 -18.28 -9.51 -13.08
N VAL A 36 -18.43 -10.29 -14.15
CA VAL A 36 -18.77 -9.76 -15.48
C VAL A 36 -20.11 -9.04 -15.47
N GLU A 37 -21.15 -9.62 -14.86
CA GLU A 37 -22.46 -8.99 -14.73
C GLU A 37 -22.36 -7.64 -13.99
N PHE A 38 -21.71 -7.62 -12.82
CA PHE A 38 -21.56 -6.41 -12.02
C PHE A 38 -20.76 -5.35 -12.77
N TYR A 39 -19.56 -5.68 -13.25
CA TYR A 39 -18.70 -4.70 -13.92
C TYR A 39 -19.27 -4.25 -15.26
N SER A 40 -20.16 -5.00 -15.91
CA SER A 40 -20.85 -4.54 -17.12
C SER A 40 -22.00 -3.57 -16.85
N SER A 41 -22.45 -3.44 -15.60
CA SER A 41 -23.51 -2.50 -15.22
C SER A 41 -23.02 -1.05 -15.15
N ASP A 42 -23.93 -0.08 -15.28
CA ASP A 42 -23.62 1.35 -15.11
C ASP A 42 -22.93 1.65 -13.77
N LEU A 43 -23.36 0.96 -12.71
CA LEU A 43 -22.75 1.11 -11.39
C LEU A 43 -21.35 0.51 -11.35
N GLY A 44 -21.15 -0.69 -11.91
CA GLY A 44 -19.85 -1.36 -11.93
C GLY A 44 -18.80 -0.60 -12.73
N GLN A 45 -19.19 -0.06 -13.90
CA GLN A 45 -18.33 0.83 -14.68
C GLN A 45 -17.98 2.09 -13.91
N LYS A 46 -18.97 2.75 -13.29
CA LYS A 46 -18.73 3.91 -12.42
C LYS A 46 -17.80 3.58 -11.26
N MET A 47 -17.90 2.38 -10.68
CA MET A 47 -17.00 1.94 -9.61
C MET A 47 -15.55 1.84 -10.12
N ILE A 48 -15.30 1.18 -11.26
CA ILE A 48 -13.95 1.09 -11.84
C ILE A 48 -13.37 2.49 -12.07
N ASP A 49 -14.16 3.40 -12.65
CA ASP A 49 -13.72 4.77 -12.94
C ASP A 49 -13.40 5.58 -11.68
N LYS A 50 -14.13 5.33 -10.58
CA LYS A 50 -14.01 6.11 -9.34
C LYS A 50 -13.09 5.48 -8.30
N LEU A 51 -12.75 4.21 -8.40
CA LEU A 51 -11.87 3.52 -7.45
C LEU A 51 -10.55 4.26 -7.20
N PRO A 52 -9.78 4.69 -8.24
CA PRO A 52 -8.53 5.43 -8.01
C PRO A 52 -8.72 6.73 -7.22
N GLU A 53 -9.81 7.46 -7.50
CA GLU A 53 -10.15 8.70 -6.82
C GLU A 53 -10.58 8.46 -5.36
N LEU A 54 -11.36 7.40 -5.12
CA LEU A 54 -11.73 6.99 -3.76
C LEU A 54 -10.50 6.59 -2.94
N PHE A 55 -9.55 5.87 -3.53
CA PHE A 55 -8.28 5.55 -2.87
C PHE A 55 -7.48 6.82 -2.56
N ARG A 56 -7.39 7.76 -3.51
CA ARG A 56 -6.71 9.05 -3.33
C ARG A 56 -7.30 9.82 -2.15
N GLN A 57 -8.62 9.96 -2.11
CA GLN A 57 -9.33 10.63 -1.01
C GLN A 57 -9.12 9.91 0.33
N GLY A 58 -9.14 8.58 0.33
CA GLY A 58 -8.83 7.79 1.52
C GLY A 58 -7.44 8.08 2.08
N MET A 59 -6.44 8.17 1.21
CA MET A 59 -5.07 8.54 1.60
C MET A 59 -4.97 9.97 2.13
N GLU A 60 -5.67 10.93 1.52
CA GLU A 60 -5.72 12.31 2.02
C GLU A 60 -6.33 12.40 3.42
N ILE A 61 -7.40 11.64 3.68
CA ILE A 61 -8.01 11.56 5.01
C ILE A 61 -7.01 10.98 6.02
N ALA A 62 -6.30 9.91 5.65
CA ALA A 62 -5.29 9.29 6.51
C ALA A 62 -4.16 10.28 6.83
N GLN A 63 -3.61 10.96 5.82
CA GLN A 63 -2.57 11.98 6.01
C GLN A 63 -3.04 13.12 6.91
N LYS A 64 -4.25 13.64 6.67
CA LYS A 64 -4.84 14.68 7.51
C LYS A 64 -4.94 14.24 8.97
N ARG A 65 -5.42 13.02 9.22
CA ARG A 65 -5.53 12.48 10.59
C ARG A 65 -4.16 12.30 11.24
N LEU A 66 -3.14 11.87 10.49
CA LEU A 66 -1.77 11.79 11.01
C LEU A 66 -1.25 13.16 11.42
N MET A 67 -1.46 14.19 10.59
CA MET A 67 -1.06 15.57 10.92
C MET A 67 -1.83 16.12 12.13
N GLU A 68 -3.15 15.89 12.20
CA GLU A 68 -3.99 16.33 13.32
C GLU A 68 -3.58 15.69 14.66
N ASN A 69 -3.02 14.48 14.62
CA ASN A 69 -2.60 13.72 15.80
C ASN A 69 -1.08 13.62 15.92
N GLN A 70 -0.31 14.43 15.17
CA GLN A 70 1.14 14.31 15.06
C GLN A 70 1.82 14.31 16.43
N GLN A 71 1.44 15.23 17.31
CA GLN A 71 2.05 15.35 18.65
C GLN A 71 1.81 14.13 19.52
N GLU A 72 0.60 13.56 19.51
CA GLU A 72 0.29 12.38 20.31
C GLU A 72 0.96 11.12 19.73
N ILE A 73 1.06 11.04 18.40
CA ILE A 73 1.80 9.99 17.71
C ILE A 73 3.29 10.07 18.07
N GLU A 74 3.92 11.25 17.95
CA GLU A 74 5.32 11.47 18.33
C GLU A 74 5.57 11.09 19.79
N LYS A 75 4.70 11.52 20.70
CA LYS A 75 4.77 11.17 22.12
C LYS A 75 4.70 9.65 22.33
N THR A 76 3.73 8.98 21.72
CA THR A 76 3.55 7.52 21.86
C THR A 76 4.76 6.78 21.29
N MET A 77 5.25 7.20 20.13
CA MET A 77 6.44 6.62 19.50
C MET A 77 7.69 6.79 20.37
N MET A 78 7.89 7.96 20.98
CA MET A 78 8.99 8.19 21.93
C MET A 78 8.85 7.32 23.18
N GLU A 79 7.65 7.18 23.73
CA GLU A 79 7.40 6.30 24.88
C GLU A 79 7.70 4.83 24.56
N GLU A 80 7.32 4.35 23.38
CA GLU A 80 7.65 3.01 22.92
C GLU A 80 9.16 2.83 22.65
N TRP A 81 9.81 3.84 22.08
CA TRP A 81 11.25 3.86 21.86
C TRP A 81 12.04 3.73 23.18
N VAL A 82 11.65 4.50 24.21
CA VAL A 82 12.28 4.44 25.54
C VAL A 82 12.08 3.06 26.19
N LYS A 83 10.88 2.46 26.06
CA LYS A 83 10.63 1.10 26.56
C LYS A 83 11.50 0.08 25.83
N PHE A 84 11.58 0.21 24.51
CA PHE A 84 12.43 -0.64 23.68
C PHE A 84 13.90 -0.54 24.11
N GLU A 85 14.46 0.66 24.30
CA GLU A 85 15.83 0.87 24.80
C GLU A 85 16.10 0.27 26.18
N ALA A 86 15.09 0.27 27.05
CA ALA A 86 15.19 -0.30 28.39
C ALA A 86 15.28 -1.83 28.37
N ASP A 87 14.69 -2.49 27.38
CA ASP A 87 14.66 -3.95 27.22
C ASP A 87 15.90 -4.51 26.52
N LEU A 88 16.77 -3.65 25.96
CA LEU A 88 17.98 -4.06 25.26
C LEU A 88 19.14 -4.40 26.20
N THR A 89 19.99 -5.31 25.73
CA THR A 89 21.32 -5.52 26.33
C THR A 89 22.25 -4.34 26.07
N ASP A 90 23.31 -4.22 26.86
CA ASP A 90 24.28 -3.12 26.70
C ASP A 90 25.01 -3.16 25.34
N GLU A 91 25.19 -4.35 24.76
CA GLU A 91 25.79 -4.53 23.42
C GLU A 91 24.84 -4.07 22.31
N GLU A 92 23.53 -4.37 22.42
CA GLU A 92 22.51 -3.94 21.47
C GLU A 92 22.21 -2.44 21.58
N ARG A 93 22.24 -1.88 22.79
CA ARG A 93 22.09 -0.44 23.03
C ARG A 93 23.22 0.36 22.38
N ALA A 94 24.46 -0.12 22.48
CA ALA A 94 25.61 0.52 21.84
C ALA A 94 25.50 0.53 20.30
N ALA A 95 24.83 -0.46 19.69
CA ALA A 95 24.55 -0.47 18.25
C ALA A 95 23.47 0.54 17.85
N LEU A 96 22.49 0.80 18.73
CA LEU A 96 21.40 1.76 18.49
C LEU A 96 21.79 3.23 18.58
N GLU A 97 22.89 3.59 19.25
CA GLU A 97 23.37 4.98 19.33
C GLU A 97 23.62 5.62 17.94
N SER A 98 23.75 4.79 16.90
CA SER A 98 23.87 5.20 15.49
C SER A 98 22.53 5.51 14.79
N ILE A 99 21.39 5.14 15.39
CA ILE A 99 20.03 5.33 14.87
C ILE A 99 19.34 6.42 15.68
N GLN A 100 18.91 7.50 15.03
CA GLN A 100 18.21 8.59 15.73
C GLN A 100 16.81 8.16 16.21
N PRO A 101 16.34 8.66 17.37
CA PRO A 101 15.01 8.38 17.85
C PRO A 101 13.94 8.92 16.88
N PRO A 102 12.77 8.27 16.79
CA PRO A 102 11.67 8.74 15.97
C PRO A 102 11.20 10.12 16.43
N GLY A 103 10.97 11.03 15.47
CA GLY A 103 10.49 12.40 15.72
C GLY A 103 11.48 13.52 15.37
N ASN A 104 12.78 13.23 15.23
CA ASN A 104 13.80 14.25 14.91
C ASN A 104 13.85 14.67 13.42
N GLY A 105 13.05 14.03 12.55
CA GLY A 105 13.13 14.20 11.08
C GLY A 105 11.95 14.89 10.39
N ILE A 106 10.90 15.31 11.14
CA ILE A 106 9.70 15.97 10.58
C ILE A 106 9.68 17.46 10.96
N GLN A 107 10.85 18.09 11.00
CA GLN A 107 10.99 19.54 11.00
C GLN A 107 11.62 19.94 9.68
N ASN A 108 10.79 20.13 8.66
CA ASN A 108 11.00 21.02 7.52
C ASN A 108 9.69 21.21 6.76
#